data_AF-A0A0K6FVW9-F1
#
_entry.id   AF-A0A0K6FVW9-F1
#
_cell.length_a   1.000
_cell.length_b   1.000
_cell.length_c   1.000
_cell.angle_alpha   90.00
_cell.angle_beta   90.00
_cell.angle_gamma   90.00
#
_symmetry.space_group_name_H-M   'P 1'
#
loop_
_entity.id
_entity.type
_entity.pdbx_description
1 polymer ?
#
loop_
_entity_poly.entity_id
_entity_poly.type
_entity_poly.pdbx_seq_one_letter_code
_entity_poly.pdbx_strand_id
1 'polypeptide(L)'
;MKWAALALAIAPSVLGHFTMQYLWVNGVDQGHNTYLRVPPSNNPVTDVTSTDIRCNVNGLTASATGTKASVAAGTNITLEWHQHDQRTGEDPISGGHKGPVQVYIAKAPSTAASFDGSGTVWTKVYSSGLISASSQTWATDIVNSNGGKHSFILPKSLPSGDYLIRGEIIALHVAQSYPGAQFYIGCAQVSVVNGGSASPPKIALPGAYQGSDPGITVNIYNGLTSYTAPGGSSNIMRAENPEQPHLSRDFLTMADILAPTIADLTLTTSPLMMGTDILPSSPSESGDNALVSISTRFHMGERDMQDADIVLFSTDNVFFYSHRSTLLRESANRFGGLLIESEGMDEEVDVSKPMNGLDLTAPTPTLVVVPYPADVLNVILHLIYGFPVQRYQPPGPVLHQVLPALAALGYNLHAFVTPHSELFLLLIQAAASDPLPMYALAAQYSLEQLAVSVSPFTLSGTLSDITDELAQQMGPIYLKRLFFLHLGRTDALKRLLLPPPSPHPPTAGFECDLDAQKALARAWALACAYVVVEGRPDSLAASLVPLSTHLRCTLCRRSMEERVNTLVSGWNAVKCTI
;
A
#
# COMPACT_ATOMS: atom_id res chain seq x y z
N MET A 1 -20.45 -41.48 3.84
CA MET A 1 -21.42 -40.43 3.47
C MET A 1 -21.21 -39.23 4.38
N LYS A 2 -20.51 -38.19 3.93
CA LYS A 2 -20.64 -36.82 4.46
C LYS A 2 -20.40 -35.87 3.29
N TRP A 3 -21.47 -35.22 2.87
CA TRP A 3 -21.49 -34.22 1.81
C TRP A 3 -20.90 -32.93 2.41
N ALA A 4 -19.74 -32.47 1.90
CA ALA A 4 -19.22 -31.15 2.20
C ALA A 4 -19.50 -30.27 0.99
N ALA A 5 -20.43 -29.32 1.16
CA ALA A 5 -20.82 -28.36 0.14
C ALA A 5 -19.63 -27.47 -0.22
N LEU A 6 -19.28 -27.45 -1.50
CA LEU A 6 -18.26 -26.60 -2.10
C LEU A 6 -18.83 -25.17 -2.23
N ALA A 7 -18.53 -24.30 -1.26
CA ALA A 7 -18.74 -22.87 -1.41
C ALA A 7 -17.49 -22.28 -2.09
N LEU A 8 -17.60 -22.04 -3.40
CA LEU A 8 -16.56 -21.43 -4.21
C LEU A 8 -16.47 -19.93 -3.86
N ALA A 9 -15.58 -19.55 -2.95
CA ALA A 9 -15.26 -18.15 -2.70
C ALA A 9 -14.38 -17.62 -3.85
N ILE A 10 -15.04 -17.00 -4.84
CA ILE A 10 -14.38 -16.25 -5.90
C ILE A 10 -13.96 -14.90 -5.29
N ALA A 11 -12.71 -14.76 -4.88
CA ALA A 11 -12.14 -13.45 -4.59
C ALA A 11 -11.76 -12.76 -5.91
N PRO A 12 -12.36 -11.60 -6.26
CA PRO A 12 -11.98 -10.84 -7.45
C PRO A 12 -10.53 -10.35 -7.31
N SER A 13 -9.70 -10.63 -8.31
CA SER A 13 -8.36 -10.04 -8.49
C SER A 13 -8.49 -8.53 -8.73
N VAL A 14 -7.74 -7.68 -8.01
CA VAL A 14 -7.68 -6.24 -8.29
C VAL A 14 -6.58 -6.01 -9.32
N LEU A 15 -6.85 -6.51 -10.52
CA LEU A 15 -6.37 -5.83 -11.71
C LEU A 15 -7.10 -4.49 -11.73
N GLY A 16 -6.40 -3.40 -11.42
CA GLY A 16 -6.97 -2.06 -11.34
C GLY A 16 -7.41 -1.46 -12.68
N HIS A 17 -7.92 -2.28 -13.59
CA HIS A 17 -8.57 -1.89 -14.82
C HIS A 17 -9.94 -1.31 -14.52
N PHE A 18 -10.39 -0.36 -15.32
CA PHE A 18 -11.66 0.34 -15.09
C PHE A 18 -12.38 0.64 -16.40
N THR A 19 -13.68 0.89 -16.33
CA THR A 19 -14.51 1.26 -17.47
C THR A 19 -15.36 2.46 -17.14
N MET A 20 -15.79 3.19 -18.18
CA MET A 20 -16.80 4.23 -18.05
C MET A 20 -18.17 3.55 -17.96
N GLN A 21 -18.89 3.79 -16.86
CA GLN A 21 -20.10 3.04 -16.52
C GLN A 21 -21.33 3.91 -16.34
N TYR A 22 -21.16 5.20 -16.04
CA TYR A 22 -22.29 6.11 -15.86
C TYR A 22 -22.09 7.41 -16.64
N LEU A 23 -23.19 7.88 -17.19
CA LEU A 23 -23.33 9.22 -17.75
C LEU A 23 -24.21 10.02 -16.80
N TRP A 24 -23.80 11.25 -16.48
CA TRP A 24 -24.66 12.21 -15.81
C TRP A 24 -24.95 13.39 -16.71
N VAL A 25 -26.20 13.83 -16.68
CA VAL A 25 -26.67 15.00 -17.41
C VAL A 25 -27.18 16.01 -16.40
N ASN A 26 -26.52 17.16 -16.31
CA ASN A 26 -26.85 18.24 -15.39
C ASN A 26 -26.99 17.78 -13.91
N GLY A 27 -26.07 16.92 -13.46
CA GLY A 27 -26.08 16.38 -12.10
C GLY A 27 -27.05 15.22 -11.87
N VAL A 28 -27.76 14.75 -12.90
CA VAL A 28 -28.67 13.58 -12.82
C VAL A 28 -28.01 12.35 -13.40
N ASP A 29 -27.84 11.31 -12.59
CA ASP A 29 -27.37 9.98 -13.00
C ASP A 29 -28.36 9.36 -13.99
N GLN A 30 -27.88 8.97 -15.17
CA GLN A 30 -28.72 8.33 -16.19
C GLN A 30 -28.90 6.83 -15.98
N GLY A 31 -28.22 6.24 -14.99
CA GLY A 31 -28.26 4.82 -14.69
C GLY A 31 -27.10 4.05 -15.30
N HIS A 32 -26.81 2.90 -14.70
CA HIS A 32 -25.69 2.03 -15.08
C HIS A 32 -25.74 1.64 -16.56
N ASN A 33 -24.63 1.84 -17.25
CA ASN A 33 -24.43 1.54 -18.68
C ASN A 33 -25.47 2.18 -19.63
N THR A 34 -26.26 3.15 -19.15
CA THR A 34 -27.33 3.75 -19.94
C THR A 34 -26.75 4.79 -20.89
N TYR A 35 -27.13 4.69 -22.17
CA TYR A 35 -26.60 5.48 -23.29
C TYR A 35 -25.12 5.24 -23.63
N LEU A 36 -24.45 4.28 -22.98
CA LEU A 36 -23.04 3.98 -23.18
C LEU A 36 -22.83 2.79 -24.13
N ARG A 37 -21.72 2.81 -24.86
CA ARG A 37 -21.19 1.64 -25.58
C ARG A 37 -20.25 0.89 -24.64
N VAL A 38 -20.75 -0.23 -24.11
CA VAL A 38 -20.07 -0.98 -23.05
C VAL A 38 -19.08 -1.97 -23.67
N PRO A 39 -17.79 -1.92 -23.31
CA PRO A 39 -16.81 -2.90 -23.74
C PRO A 39 -17.05 -4.27 -23.08
N PRO A 40 -16.59 -5.38 -23.67
CA PRO A 40 -16.80 -6.73 -23.13
C PRO A 40 -15.99 -7.02 -21.85
N SER A 41 -14.97 -6.22 -21.56
CA SER A 41 -14.18 -6.29 -20.33
C SER A 41 -13.59 -4.91 -20.01
N ASN A 42 -12.95 -4.80 -18.85
CA ASN A 42 -12.21 -3.61 -18.43
C ASN A 42 -10.79 -3.55 -18.98
N ASN A 43 -10.37 -4.49 -19.84
CA ASN A 43 -9.04 -4.45 -20.45
C ASN A 43 -8.84 -3.18 -21.29
N PRO A 44 -7.61 -2.64 -21.33
CA PRO A 44 -7.33 -1.44 -22.09
C PRO A 44 -7.15 -1.78 -23.57
N VAL A 45 -7.40 -0.79 -24.43
CA VAL A 45 -6.87 -0.79 -25.80
C VAL A 45 -5.39 -0.40 -25.70
N THR A 46 -4.50 -1.07 -26.43
CA THR A 46 -3.05 -0.76 -26.40
C THR A 46 -2.46 -0.43 -27.77
N ASP A 47 -3.17 -0.80 -28.84
CA ASP A 47 -2.76 -0.53 -30.23
C ASP A 47 -3.49 0.71 -30.76
N VAL A 48 -2.73 1.81 -30.95
CA VAL A 48 -3.28 3.08 -31.45
C VAL A 48 -3.68 3.04 -32.93
N THR A 49 -3.30 1.98 -33.65
CA THR A 49 -3.66 1.77 -35.05
C THR A 49 -4.95 0.95 -35.21
N SER A 50 -5.42 0.29 -34.15
CA SER A 50 -6.69 -0.46 -34.15
C SER A 50 -7.90 0.46 -34.27
N THR A 51 -8.98 -0.03 -34.87
CA THR A 51 -10.29 0.67 -34.85
C THR A 51 -10.88 0.79 -33.45
N ASP A 52 -10.46 -0.07 -32.51
CA ASP A 52 -10.91 -0.05 -31.12
C ASP A 52 -10.51 1.24 -30.38
N ILE A 53 -9.51 1.98 -30.87
CA ILE A 53 -9.11 3.27 -30.30
C ILE A 53 -10.22 4.34 -30.38
N ARG A 54 -11.26 4.11 -31.19
CA ARG A 54 -12.42 5.02 -31.31
C ARG A 54 -13.33 4.96 -30.08
N CYS A 55 -13.90 3.79 -29.83
CA CYS A 55 -14.95 3.58 -28.82
C CYS A 55 -14.78 2.26 -28.04
N ASN A 56 -13.56 1.74 -27.97
CA ASN A 56 -13.21 0.45 -27.37
C ASN A 56 -13.74 -0.76 -28.19
N VAL A 57 -13.35 -1.97 -27.77
CA VAL A 57 -13.77 -3.24 -28.37
C VAL A 57 -15.29 -3.34 -28.35
N ASN A 58 -15.88 -3.79 -29.47
CA ASN A 58 -17.33 -3.84 -29.71
C ASN A 58 -18.04 -2.47 -29.67
N GLY A 59 -17.31 -1.37 -29.60
CA GLY A 59 -17.87 -0.02 -29.52
C GLY A 59 -18.17 0.65 -30.86
N LEU A 60 -18.08 -0.05 -31.99
CA LEU A 60 -18.29 0.54 -33.33
C LEU A 60 -19.77 0.71 -33.70
N THR A 61 -20.68 0.03 -33.01
CA THR A 61 -22.14 0.21 -33.16
C THR A 61 -22.80 0.13 -31.78
N ALA A 62 -24.01 0.68 -31.64
CA ALA A 62 -24.75 0.58 -30.38
C ALA A 62 -25.36 -0.81 -30.18
N SER A 63 -25.37 -1.29 -28.93
CA SER A 63 -26.23 -2.41 -28.53
C SER A 63 -27.70 -1.96 -28.56
N ALA A 64 -28.61 -2.82 -29.01
CA ALA A 64 -29.92 -2.49 -29.56
C ALA A 64 -31.00 -1.93 -28.57
N THR A 65 -30.64 -1.33 -27.43
CA THR A 65 -31.61 -0.84 -26.42
C THR A 65 -31.20 0.51 -25.81
N GLY A 66 -32.12 1.50 -25.80
CA GLY A 66 -31.98 2.77 -25.04
C GLY A 66 -30.96 3.78 -25.60
N THR A 67 -31.20 4.30 -26.81
CA THR A 67 -30.17 4.64 -27.79
C THR A 67 -29.39 5.96 -27.63
N LYS A 68 -29.85 6.97 -26.86
CA LYS A 68 -29.12 8.24 -26.64
C LYS A 68 -29.83 9.16 -25.63
N ALA A 69 -29.07 9.95 -24.88
CA ALA A 69 -29.60 11.01 -24.01
C ALA A 69 -29.90 12.30 -24.81
N SER A 70 -31.03 12.96 -24.56
CA SER A 70 -31.27 14.31 -25.12
C SER A 70 -30.64 15.36 -24.20
N VAL A 71 -29.73 16.18 -24.74
CA VAL A 71 -28.96 17.16 -23.97
C VAL A 71 -28.93 18.51 -24.71
N ALA A 72 -29.11 19.61 -23.99
CA ALA A 72 -28.91 20.92 -24.60
C ALA A 72 -27.42 21.23 -24.74
N ALA A 73 -27.00 21.94 -25.78
CA ALA A 73 -25.65 22.51 -25.83
C ALA A 73 -25.44 23.44 -24.62
N GLY A 74 -24.26 23.40 -24.00
CA GLY A 74 -23.98 24.08 -22.72
C GLY A 74 -24.29 23.27 -21.47
N THR A 75 -24.87 22.08 -21.59
CA THR A 75 -25.16 21.21 -20.44
C THR A 75 -23.87 20.68 -19.81
N ASN A 76 -23.83 20.60 -18.48
CA ASN A 76 -22.77 19.91 -17.76
C ASN A 76 -22.95 18.39 -17.91
N ILE A 77 -21.94 17.72 -18.45
CA ILE A 77 -21.90 16.28 -18.64
C ILE A 77 -20.83 15.70 -17.71
N THR A 78 -21.17 14.65 -16.97
CA THR A 78 -20.19 13.91 -16.16
C THR A 78 -20.04 12.49 -16.68
N LEU A 79 -18.79 12.08 -16.89
CA LEU A 79 -18.40 10.72 -17.22
C LEU A 79 -17.88 10.06 -15.94
N GLU A 80 -18.44 8.92 -15.56
CA GLU A 80 -18.06 8.22 -14.34
C GLU A 80 -17.42 6.86 -14.64
N TRP A 81 -16.29 6.61 -14.00
CA TRP A 81 -15.43 5.44 -14.20
C TRP A 81 -15.35 4.60 -12.93
N HIS A 82 -15.31 3.28 -13.05
CA HIS A 82 -15.10 2.36 -11.92
C HIS A 82 -14.33 1.10 -12.35
N GLN A 83 -13.64 0.48 -11.39
CA GLN A 83 -12.86 -0.74 -11.63
C GLN A 83 -13.73 -1.97 -11.92
N HIS A 84 -14.81 -2.10 -11.15
CA HIS A 84 -15.78 -3.18 -11.23
C HIS A 84 -17.09 -2.66 -11.79
N ASP A 85 -17.96 -3.54 -12.27
CA ASP A 85 -19.24 -3.22 -12.93
C ASP A 85 -20.31 -2.60 -11.98
N GLN A 86 -19.87 -1.96 -10.89
CA GLN A 86 -20.68 -1.28 -9.89
C GLN A 86 -19.83 -0.32 -9.05
N ARG A 87 -20.49 0.62 -8.36
CA ARG A 87 -19.87 1.52 -7.38
C ARG A 87 -19.50 0.74 -6.12
N THR A 88 -18.23 0.41 -5.96
CA THR A 88 -17.73 -0.38 -4.80
C THR A 88 -17.15 0.48 -3.67
N GLY A 89 -17.04 1.80 -3.86
CA GLY A 89 -16.40 2.71 -2.89
C GLY A 89 -14.87 2.63 -2.87
N GLU A 90 -14.28 1.80 -3.74
CA GLU A 90 -12.84 1.70 -3.96
C GLU A 90 -12.35 2.83 -4.87
N ASP A 91 -11.02 2.97 -5.00
CA ASP A 91 -10.39 3.91 -5.94
C ASP A 91 -10.90 3.66 -7.37
N PRO A 92 -11.65 4.56 -8.00
CA PRO A 92 -12.40 4.21 -9.22
C PRO A 92 -11.53 3.90 -10.45
N ILE A 93 -10.33 4.49 -10.51
CA ILE A 93 -9.33 4.30 -11.59
C ILE A 93 -8.13 3.47 -11.11
N SER A 94 -8.15 2.95 -9.88
CA SER A 94 -7.01 2.30 -9.20
C SER A 94 -5.80 3.23 -9.07
N GLY A 95 -5.37 3.56 -7.84
CA GLY A 95 -4.40 4.64 -7.55
C GLY A 95 -3.04 4.60 -8.29
N GLY A 96 -2.70 3.50 -8.97
CA GLY A 96 -1.50 3.38 -9.81
C GLY A 96 -1.63 3.90 -11.25
N HIS A 97 -2.84 4.13 -11.78
CA HIS A 97 -3.06 4.51 -13.18
C HIS A 97 -2.92 6.03 -13.41
N LYS A 98 -1.70 6.53 -13.24
CA LYS A 98 -1.37 7.93 -13.53
C LYS A 98 -1.44 8.22 -15.03
N GLY A 99 -2.07 9.33 -15.42
CA GLY A 99 -2.06 9.81 -16.80
C GLY A 99 -3.14 10.85 -17.11
N PRO A 100 -3.32 11.19 -18.39
CA PRO A 100 -4.29 12.21 -18.80
C PRO A 100 -5.73 11.71 -18.81
N VAL A 101 -6.64 12.69 -18.76
CA VAL A 101 -8.08 12.54 -19.01
C VAL A 101 -8.43 13.42 -20.21
N GLN A 102 -9.10 12.86 -21.20
CA GLN A 102 -9.45 13.55 -22.44
C GLN A 102 -10.92 13.30 -22.80
N VAL A 103 -11.55 14.30 -23.41
CA VAL A 103 -12.91 14.17 -23.95
C VAL A 103 -12.93 14.64 -25.39
N TYR A 104 -13.49 13.79 -26.25
CA TYR A 104 -13.73 14.08 -27.66
C TYR A 104 -15.21 13.95 -27.98
N ILE A 105 -15.63 14.66 -29.02
CA ILE A 105 -16.98 14.53 -29.59
C ILE A 105 -16.90 14.30 -31.09
N ALA A 106 -17.83 13.51 -31.62
CA ALA A 106 -17.97 13.30 -33.06
C ALA A 106 -19.43 13.38 -33.46
N LYS A 107 -19.75 14.29 -34.40
CA LYS A 107 -21.10 14.42 -34.95
C LYS A 107 -21.40 13.22 -35.84
N ALA A 108 -22.49 12.51 -35.56
CA ALA A 108 -22.95 11.43 -36.41
C ALA A 108 -23.51 11.97 -37.74
N PRO A 109 -23.18 11.35 -38.88
CA PRO A 109 -23.74 11.74 -40.18
C PRO A 109 -25.23 11.40 -40.29
N SER A 110 -25.69 10.40 -39.55
CA SER A 110 -27.10 9.98 -39.47
C SER A 110 -27.54 9.84 -38.02
N THR A 111 -27.31 8.69 -37.40
CA THR A 111 -27.67 8.42 -36.01
C THR A 111 -26.44 8.09 -35.19
N ALA A 112 -26.46 8.44 -33.90
CA ALA A 112 -25.40 8.02 -32.98
C ALA A 112 -25.31 6.48 -32.90
N ALA A 113 -26.43 5.76 -33.04
CA ALA A 113 -26.45 4.30 -32.91
C ALA A 113 -25.67 3.57 -34.01
N SER A 114 -25.77 4.02 -35.26
CA SER A 114 -25.12 3.39 -36.42
C SER A 114 -23.74 3.95 -36.73
N PHE A 115 -23.29 5.00 -36.05
CA PHE A 115 -22.05 5.69 -36.37
C PHE A 115 -20.84 5.04 -35.69
N ASP A 116 -19.84 4.63 -36.46
CA ASP A 116 -18.63 3.95 -35.95
C ASP A 116 -17.47 4.88 -35.60
N GLY A 117 -17.67 6.19 -35.77
CA GLY A 117 -16.64 7.20 -35.51
C GLY A 117 -15.48 7.19 -36.53
N SER A 118 -15.66 6.61 -37.71
CA SER A 118 -14.65 6.62 -38.78
C SER A 118 -14.43 8.00 -39.41
N GLY A 119 -13.21 8.19 -39.93
CA GLY A 119 -12.80 9.41 -40.64
C GLY A 119 -12.32 10.54 -39.72
N THR A 120 -12.12 11.72 -40.30
CA THR A 120 -11.66 12.93 -39.58
C THR A 120 -12.84 13.64 -38.92
N VAL A 121 -13.36 13.04 -37.85
CA VAL A 121 -14.65 13.40 -37.24
C VAL A 121 -14.55 13.85 -35.78
N TRP A 122 -13.44 13.53 -35.10
CA TRP A 122 -13.29 13.72 -33.67
C TRP A 122 -12.77 15.11 -33.35
N THR A 123 -13.46 15.85 -32.49
CA THR A 123 -12.97 17.10 -31.93
C THR A 123 -12.72 16.96 -30.45
N LYS A 124 -11.50 17.32 -30.01
CA LYS A 124 -11.14 17.39 -28.59
C LYS A 124 -11.81 18.60 -27.94
N VAL A 125 -12.61 18.36 -26.92
CA VAL A 125 -13.30 19.41 -26.14
C VAL A 125 -12.73 19.58 -24.73
N TYR A 126 -12.00 18.58 -24.23
CA TYR A 126 -11.29 18.67 -22.97
C TYR A 126 -10.00 17.84 -23.02
N SER A 127 -8.96 18.32 -22.33
CA SER A 127 -7.76 17.55 -22.06
C SER A 127 -7.05 18.11 -20.84
N SER A 128 -6.70 17.22 -19.91
CA SER A 128 -5.84 17.52 -18.78
C SER A 128 -4.86 16.36 -18.58
N GLY A 129 -3.61 16.68 -18.28
CA GLY A 129 -2.51 15.73 -18.14
C GLY A 129 -1.87 15.78 -16.76
N LEU A 130 -0.57 16.07 -16.72
CA LEU A 130 0.14 16.37 -15.48
C LEU A 130 -0.26 17.77 -14.98
N ILE A 131 -0.89 17.83 -13.80
CA ILE A 131 -1.39 19.08 -13.20
C ILE A 131 -0.29 19.75 -12.38
N SER A 132 0.46 18.97 -11.61
CA SER A 132 1.55 19.47 -10.77
C SER A 132 2.76 18.55 -10.87
N ALA A 133 3.85 19.08 -11.44
CA ALA A 133 5.11 18.36 -11.53
C ALA A 133 5.79 18.13 -10.18
N SER A 134 5.64 19.05 -9.23
CA SER A 134 6.26 18.92 -7.90
C SER A 134 5.65 17.79 -7.08
N SER A 135 4.33 17.66 -7.12
CA SER A 135 3.59 16.60 -6.40
C SER A 135 3.33 15.36 -7.26
N GLN A 136 3.71 15.39 -8.55
CA GLN A 136 3.33 14.39 -9.56
C GLN A 136 1.82 14.10 -9.54
N THR A 137 1.00 15.16 -9.43
CA THR A 137 -0.47 15.05 -9.47
C THR A 137 -0.94 15.02 -10.92
N TRP A 138 -1.68 13.97 -11.28
CA TRP A 138 -2.23 13.75 -12.62
C TRP A 138 -3.73 13.99 -12.69
N ALA A 139 -4.26 14.20 -13.89
CA ALA A 139 -5.69 14.32 -14.10
C ALA A 139 -6.49 13.10 -13.57
N THR A 140 -5.93 11.90 -13.66
CA THR A 140 -6.55 10.70 -13.07
C THR A 140 -6.66 10.74 -11.55
N ASP A 141 -5.79 11.48 -10.86
CA ASP A 141 -5.88 11.67 -9.40
C ASP A 141 -7.10 12.49 -9.01
N ILE A 142 -7.43 13.51 -9.82
CA ILE A 142 -8.64 14.32 -9.62
C ILE A 142 -9.89 13.50 -9.87
N VAL A 143 -9.88 12.62 -10.87
CA VAL A 143 -11.03 11.73 -11.12
C VAL A 143 -11.19 10.72 -9.99
N ASN A 144 -10.09 10.16 -9.47
CA ASN A 144 -10.13 9.30 -8.28
C ASN A 144 -10.69 10.04 -7.06
N SER A 145 -10.18 11.24 -6.74
CA SER A 145 -10.66 12.02 -5.60
C SER A 145 -12.12 12.42 -5.71
N ASN A 146 -12.64 12.53 -6.94
CA ASN A 146 -14.04 12.84 -7.22
C ASN A 146 -14.94 11.58 -7.35
N GLY A 147 -14.52 10.43 -6.84
CA GLY A 147 -15.32 9.21 -6.87
C GLY A 147 -15.59 8.72 -8.29
N GLY A 148 -14.62 8.89 -9.19
CA GLY A 148 -14.66 8.37 -10.55
C GLY A 148 -15.25 9.37 -11.54
N LYS A 149 -15.66 10.55 -11.08
CA LYS A 149 -16.39 11.54 -11.87
C LYS A 149 -15.47 12.53 -12.54
N HIS A 150 -15.62 12.66 -13.85
CA HIS A 150 -15.03 13.72 -14.65
C HIS A 150 -16.13 14.54 -15.32
N SER A 151 -16.22 15.83 -14.98
CA SER A 151 -17.24 16.73 -15.55
C SER A 151 -16.65 17.67 -16.60
N PHE A 152 -17.43 17.98 -17.63
CA PHE A 152 -17.12 19.00 -18.63
C PHE A 152 -18.41 19.64 -19.15
N ILE A 153 -18.31 20.89 -19.60
CA ILE A 153 -19.43 21.59 -20.24
C ILE A 153 -19.45 21.25 -21.73
N LEU A 154 -20.57 20.72 -22.21
CA LEU A 154 -20.78 20.50 -23.63
C LEU A 154 -20.78 21.87 -24.35
N PRO A 155 -19.91 22.14 -25.35
CA PRO A 155 -19.81 23.48 -25.90
C PRO A 155 -21.13 23.99 -26.51
N LYS A 156 -21.57 25.20 -26.11
CA LYS A 156 -22.79 25.85 -26.61
C LYS A 156 -22.78 26.06 -28.13
N SER A 157 -21.59 26.18 -28.72
CA SER A 157 -21.42 26.44 -30.15
C SER A 157 -21.59 25.20 -31.03
N LEU A 158 -21.75 24.00 -30.46
CA LEU A 158 -21.92 22.77 -31.24
C LEU A 158 -23.21 22.75 -32.03
N PRO A 159 -23.20 22.34 -33.31
CA PRO A 159 -24.43 22.11 -34.06
C PRO A 159 -25.35 21.09 -33.40
N SER A 160 -26.66 21.35 -33.40
CA SER A 160 -27.65 20.35 -32.97
C SER A 160 -27.58 19.07 -33.81
N GLY A 161 -27.85 17.92 -33.20
CA GLY A 161 -27.92 16.60 -33.85
C GLY A 161 -27.31 15.49 -32.99
N ASP A 162 -27.11 14.32 -33.58
CA ASP A 162 -26.58 13.16 -32.87
C ASP A 162 -25.05 13.20 -32.78
N TYR A 163 -24.51 12.80 -31.61
CA TYR A 163 -23.09 12.76 -31.33
C TYR A 163 -22.68 11.51 -30.56
N LEU A 164 -21.42 11.11 -30.74
CA LEU A 164 -20.67 10.32 -29.78
C LEU A 164 -19.84 11.24 -28.89
N ILE A 165 -19.89 11.03 -27.57
CA ILE A 165 -18.97 11.63 -26.60
C ILE A 165 -18.01 10.52 -26.17
N ARG A 166 -16.74 10.66 -26.53
CA ARG A 166 -15.66 9.74 -26.19
C ARG A 166 -14.91 10.28 -24.98
N GLY A 167 -15.11 9.64 -23.83
CA GLY A 167 -14.24 9.78 -22.66
C GLY A 167 -13.03 8.87 -22.80
N GLU A 168 -11.86 9.37 -22.46
CA GLU A 168 -10.62 8.63 -22.49
C GLU A 168 -9.77 8.91 -21.27
N ILE A 169 -9.24 7.84 -20.69
CA ILE A 169 -8.15 7.88 -19.71
C ILE A 169 -7.01 7.04 -20.25
N ILE A 170 -5.79 7.60 -20.26
CA ILE A 170 -4.60 6.88 -20.68
C ILE A 170 -3.77 6.60 -19.44
N ALA A 171 -3.57 5.34 -19.06
CA ALA A 171 -2.68 4.99 -17.98
C ALA A 171 -1.26 4.77 -18.48
N LEU A 172 -0.31 5.45 -17.84
CA LEU A 172 1.07 5.56 -18.31
C LEU A 172 2.08 4.78 -17.45
N HIS A 173 1.61 4.00 -16.48
CA HIS A 173 2.44 3.30 -15.49
C HIS A 173 3.40 2.26 -16.10
N VAL A 174 3.15 1.81 -17.33
CA VAL A 174 3.98 0.89 -18.13
C VAL A 174 4.29 1.45 -19.53
N ALA A 175 4.24 2.77 -19.70
CA ALA A 175 4.36 3.43 -21.01
C ALA A 175 5.80 3.77 -21.44
N GLN A 176 6.83 3.19 -20.81
CA GLN A 176 8.24 3.49 -21.13
C GLN A 176 8.64 3.04 -22.55
N SER A 177 7.85 2.16 -23.17
CA SER A 177 8.01 1.66 -24.54
C SER A 177 6.63 1.54 -25.19
N TYR A 178 6.58 1.52 -26.52
CA TYR A 178 5.37 1.21 -27.27
C TYR A 178 5.46 -0.21 -27.88
N PRO A 179 4.40 -1.05 -27.76
CA PRO A 179 3.19 -0.81 -26.97
C PRO A 179 3.48 -0.79 -25.46
N GLY A 180 2.67 -0.03 -24.71
CA GLY A 180 2.82 0.13 -23.26
C GLY A 180 1.69 0.93 -22.64
N ALA A 181 1.44 2.15 -23.12
CA ALA A 181 0.29 2.95 -22.68
C ALA A 181 -1.04 2.18 -22.82
N GLN A 182 -1.89 2.33 -21.80
CA GLN A 182 -3.18 1.64 -21.70
C GLN A 182 -4.31 2.64 -21.86
N PHE A 183 -5.11 2.49 -22.91
CA PHE A 183 -6.20 3.40 -23.26
C PHE A 183 -7.53 2.83 -22.79
N TYR A 184 -8.14 3.49 -21.80
CA TYR A 184 -9.48 3.18 -21.30
C TYR A 184 -10.46 4.15 -21.94
N ILE A 185 -11.34 3.62 -22.78
CA ILE A 185 -12.19 4.41 -23.67
C ILE A 185 -13.65 4.05 -23.40
N GLY A 186 -14.50 5.06 -23.27
CA GLY A 186 -15.95 4.92 -23.21
C GLY A 186 -16.64 5.89 -24.17
N CYS A 187 -17.66 5.43 -24.89
CA CYS A 187 -18.45 6.27 -25.78
C CYS A 187 -19.91 6.38 -25.31
N ALA A 188 -20.34 7.58 -24.98
CA ALA A 188 -21.74 7.91 -24.71
C ALA A 188 -22.44 8.41 -25.98
N GLN A 189 -23.74 8.14 -26.09
CA GLN A 189 -24.57 8.53 -27.21
C GLN A 189 -25.53 9.65 -26.78
N VAL A 190 -25.49 10.77 -27.49
CA VAL A 190 -26.35 11.92 -27.16
C VAL A 190 -26.99 12.53 -28.39
N SER A 191 -28.15 13.15 -28.21
CA SER A 191 -28.78 14.05 -29.18
C SER A 191 -28.72 15.47 -28.63
N VAL A 192 -27.88 16.28 -29.25
CA VAL A 192 -27.66 17.68 -28.85
C VAL A 192 -28.75 18.55 -29.45
N VAL A 193 -29.42 19.33 -28.61
CA VAL A 193 -30.43 20.33 -29.00
C VAL A 193 -29.98 21.74 -28.63
N ASN A 194 -30.61 22.76 -29.22
CA ASN A 194 -30.31 24.17 -28.95
C ASN A 194 -28.82 24.55 -29.14
N GLY A 195 -28.20 23.94 -30.15
CA GLY A 195 -26.80 24.15 -30.51
C GLY A 195 -26.52 25.40 -31.34
N GLY A 196 -25.23 25.65 -31.58
CA GLY A 196 -24.72 26.69 -32.47
C GLY A 196 -24.36 26.18 -33.87
N SER A 197 -23.32 26.76 -34.47
CA SER A 197 -22.89 26.47 -35.85
C SER A 197 -21.37 26.28 -36.00
N ALA A 198 -20.65 26.05 -34.91
CA ALA A 198 -19.19 25.92 -34.97
C ALA A 198 -18.75 24.68 -35.76
N SER A 199 -17.67 24.85 -36.53
CA SER A 199 -16.97 23.77 -37.25
C SER A 199 -15.51 23.71 -36.79
N PRO A 200 -15.25 23.15 -35.61
CA PRO A 200 -13.91 23.09 -35.03
C PRO A 200 -12.99 22.12 -35.77
N PRO A 201 -11.66 22.20 -35.57
CA PRO A 201 -10.72 21.23 -36.09
C PRO A 201 -11.06 19.80 -35.65
N LYS A 202 -10.83 18.84 -36.55
CA LYS A 202 -11.13 17.42 -36.34
C LYS A 202 -9.91 16.57 -36.60
N ILE A 203 -9.83 15.45 -35.93
CA ILE A 203 -8.80 14.42 -36.10
C ILE A 203 -9.45 13.08 -36.45
N ALA A 204 -8.64 12.17 -37.01
CA ALA A 204 -9.02 10.78 -37.23
C ALA A 204 -8.45 9.89 -36.14
N LEU A 205 -9.26 8.94 -35.65
CA LEU A 205 -8.85 7.89 -34.72
C LEU A 205 -9.29 6.55 -35.35
N PRO A 206 -8.39 5.59 -35.62
CA PRO A 206 -6.92 5.70 -35.58
C PRO A 206 -6.38 6.74 -36.58
N GLY A 207 -5.13 7.14 -36.40
CA GLY A 207 -4.39 8.04 -37.30
C GLY A 207 -3.70 9.20 -36.59
N ALA A 208 -4.43 9.94 -35.75
CA ALA A 208 -3.89 11.08 -35.04
C ALA A 208 -3.00 10.74 -33.84
N TYR A 209 -3.07 9.50 -33.36
CA TYR A 209 -2.16 8.96 -32.34
C TYR A 209 -1.08 8.14 -33.02
N GLN A 210 0.16 8.38 -32.60
CA GLN A 210 1.31 7.58 -33.00
C GLN A 210 1.92 6.96 -31.74
N GLY A 211 2.37 5.71 -31.83
CA GLY A 211 3.03 5.05 -30.70
C GLY A 211 4.24 5.84 -30.18
N SER A 212 4.92 6.58 -31.07
CA SER A 212 6.04 7.45 -30.76
C SER A 212 5.65 8.82 -30.17
N ASP A 213 4.37 9.15 -30.03
CA ASP A 213 3.96 10.42 -29.43
C ASP A 213 4.50 10.48 -27.98
N PRO A 214 5.08 11.62 -27.54
CA PRO A 214 5.66 11.75 -26.20
C PRO A 214 4.60 11.72 -25.09
N GLY A 215 3.32 11.80 -25.43
CA GLY A 215 2.20 11.56 -24.51
C GLY A 215 1.78 10.09 -24.38
N ILE A 216 2.32 9.21 -25.24
CA ILE A 216 1.98 7.78 -25.37
C ILE A 216 3.18 6.90 -25.00
N THR A 217 4.38 7.21 -25.50
CA THR A 217 5.63 6.59 -25.01
C THR A 217 6.34 7.57 -24.09
N VAL A 218 6.29 7.30 -22.79
CA VAL A 218 6.80 8.20 -21.75
C VAL A 218 7.16 7.44 -20.48
N ASN A 219 8.24 7.86 -19.82
CA ASN A 219 8.60 7.37 -18.48
C ASN A 219 8.15 8.38 -17.41
N ILE A 220 7.08 8.04 -16.70
CA ILE A 220 6.49 8.90 -15.65
C ILE A 220 7.24 8.87 -14.31
N TYR A 221 8.19 7.95 -14.13
CA TYR A 221 8.90 7.76 -12.85
C TYR A 221 10.16 8.62 -12.70
N ASN A 222 10.59 9.30 -13.76
CA ASN A 222 11.80 10.12 -13.77
C ASN A 222 11.55 11.61 -13.47
N GLY A 223 10.49 11.94 -12.71
CA GLY A 223 10.20 13.31 -12.30
C GLY A 223 9.85 14.23 -13.47
N LEU A 224 8.81 13.89 -14.24
CA LEU A 224 8.34 14.70 -15.36
C LEU A 224 8.01 16.13 -14.92
N THR A 225 8.57 17.12 -15.63
CA THR A 225 8.31 18.55 -15.39
C THR A 225 7.13 19.07 -16.21
N SER A 226 6.82 18.42 -17.33
CA SER A 226 5.66 18.71 -18.17
C SER A 226 5.20 17.45 -18.89
N TYR A 227 3.94 17.48 -19.36
CA TYR A 227 3.35 16.40 -20.12
C TYR A 227 2.42 16.97 -21.20
N THR A 228 2.50 16.42 -22.41
CA THR A 228 1.63 16.79 -23.53
C THR A 228 0.77 15.60 -23.92
N ALA A 229 -0.54 15.72 -23.75
CA ALA A 229 -1.49 14.67 -24.12
C ALA A 229 -1.56 14.49 -25.66
N PRO A 230 -1.77 13.26 -26.16
CA PRO A 230 -1.77 12.98 -27.60
C PRO A 230 -3.00 13.58 -28.32
N GLY A 231 -2.92 13.74 -29.65
CA GLY A 231 -4.03 14.20 -30.49
C GLY A 231 -4.30 15.72 -30.50
N GLY A 232 -3.25 16.52 -30.33
CA GLY A 232 -3.31 17.99 -30.54
C GLY A 232 -4.05 18.78 -29.45
N SER A 233 -4.15 20.10 -29.65
CA SER A 233 -4.74 21.03 -28.67
C SER A 233 -6.28 21.02 -28.68
N SER A 234 -6.90 21.29 -27.52
CA SER A 234 -8.34 21.53 -27.40
C SER A 234 -8.67 22.94 -27.92
N ASN A 235 -8.90 23.09 -29.23
CA ASN A 235 -9.09 24.39 -29.86
C ASN A 235 -10.55 24.91 -29.83
N ILE A 236 -11.46 24.30 -29.06
CA ILE A 236 -12.75 24.93 -28.75
C ILE A 236 -12.62 25.57 -27.38
N MET A 237 -12.48 26.90 -27.38
CA MET A 237 -12.85 27.84 -26.32
C MET A 237 -12.65 27.33 -24.90
N ARG A 238 -11.61 27.86 -24.24
CA ARG A 238 -11.46 28.02 -22.78
C ARG A 238 -12.84 28.03 -22.09
N ALA A 239 -13.37 26.84 -21.81
CA ALA A 239 -14.55 26.70 -21.00
C ALA A 239 -14.08 27.19 -19.64
N GLU A 240 -14.69 28.26 -19.14
CA GLU A 240 -14.65 28.59 -17.74
C GLU A 240 -15.13 27.33 -17.01
N ASN A 241 -14.16 26.50 -16.62
CA ASN A 241 -14.40 25.42 -15.70
C ASN A 241 -14.80 26.16 -14.42
N PRO A 242 -16.02 25.96 -13.88
CA PRO A 242 -16.25 26.40 -12.52
C PRO A 242 -15.12 25.78 -11.69
N GLU A 243 -14.42 26.59 -10.90
CA GLU A 243 -13.40 26.12 -9.97
C GLU A 243 -13.97 24.90 -9.25
N GLN A 244 -13.47 23.71 -9.61
CA GLN A 244 -13.63 22.56 -8.75
C GLN A 244 -12.89 22.95 -7.47
N PRO A 245 -13.51 22.77 -6.30
CA PRO A 245 -13.04 23.39 -5.07
C PRO A 245 -11.55 23.10 -4.91
N HIS A 246 -10.77 24.16 -5.05
CA HIS A 246 -9.39 24.15 -4.62
C HIS A 246 -9.43 23.73 -3.15
N LEU A 247 -8.66 22.70 -2.79
CA LEU A 247 -8.33 22.41 -1.40
C LEU A 247 -7.60 23.62 -0.83
N SER A 248 -8.34 24.65 -0.42
CA SER A 248 -7.87 25.66 0.50
C SER A 248 -7.59 24.94 1.81
N ARG A 249 -6.33 24.99 2.22
CA ARG A 249 -5.81 24.47 3.47
C ARG A 249 -6.36 25.31 4.62
N ASP A 250 -7.60 25.08 5.00
CA ASP A 250 -8.09 25.51 6.30
C ASP A 250 -7.99 24.30 7.24
N PHE A 251 -6.88 24.30 7.99
CA PHE A 251 -6.71 23.44 9.15
C PHE A 251 -7.81 23.77 10.16
N LEU A 252 -8.83 22.92 10.26
CA LEU A 252 -9.63 22.85 11.48
C LEU A 252 -8.74 22.24 12.56
N THR A 253 -8.32 23.07 13.51
CA THR A 253 -7.66 22.59 14.73
C THR A 253 -8.68 21.86 15.60
N MET A 254 -8.22 20.85 16.34
CA MET A 254 -9.03 20.09 17.32
C MET A 254 -9.44 20.91 18.55
N ALA A 255 -9.55 22.24 18.44
CA ALA A 255 -9.92 23.15 19.52
C ALA A 255 -11.37 23.67 19.43
N ASP A 256 -12.07 23.49 18.30
CA ASP A 256 -13.40 24.08 18.08
C ASP A 256 -14.60 23.11 18.26
N ILE A 257 -14.38 21.90 18.82
CA ILE A 257 -15.46 20.90 19.05
C ILE A 257 -15.84 20.75 20.54
N LEU A 258 -15.24 21.48 21.48
CA LEU A 258 -15.57 21.33 22.90
C LEU A 258 -16.08 22.61 23.58
N ALA A 259 -17.36 22.51 23.96
CA ALA A 259 -18.17 23.31 24.91
C ALA A 259 -19.10 24.37 24.28
N PRO A 260 -20.36 24.53 24.79
CA PRO A 260 -20.75 24.29 26.18
C PRO A 260 -22.06 23.52 26.42
N THR A 261 -22.16 22.84 27.57
CA THR A 261 -23.22 23.07 28.57
C THR A 261 -22.89 22.32 29.87
N ILE A 262 -22.88 23.07 30.98
CA ILE A 262 -22.68 22.63 32.36
C ILE A 262 -24.06 22.57 33.05
N ALA A 263 -24.13 21.76 34.12
CA ALA A 263 -25.21 21.55 35.12
C ALA A 263 -26.11 20.36 34.77
N ASP A 264 -26.31 19.32 35.59
CA ASP A 264 -26.32 19.13 37.05
C ASP A 264 -25.90 17.66 37.31
N LEU A 265 -25.18 17.25 38.35
CA LEU A 265 -25.65 17.11 39.74
C LEU A 265 -24.45 16.77 40.65
N THR A 266 -24.47 17.38 41.82
CA THR A 266 -23.54 17.23 42.93
C THR A 266 -23.76 15.96 43.77
N LEU A 267 -22.64 15.45 44.32
CA LEU A 267 -22.44 14.81 45.64
C LEU A 267 -23.26 13.57 46.00
N THR A 268 -22.56 12.44 46.18
CA THR A 268 -22.46 11.75 47.49
C THR A 268 -21.31 10.74 47.46
N THR A 269 -20.31 10.96 48.31
CA THR A 269 -19.30 9.97 48.70
C THR A 269 -19.73 9.28 49.99
N SER A 270 -19.60 7.95 50.06
CA SER A 270 -19.22 7.23 51.29
C SER A 270 -18.72 5.81 50.95
N PRO A 271 -17.76 5.25 51.73
CA PRO A 271 -16.98 4.07 51.36
C PRO A 271 -17.29 2.82 52.21
N LEU A 272 -17.12 1.62 51.63
CA LEU A 272 -16.99 0.33 52.32
C LEU A 272 -16.04 -0.55 51.46
N MET A 273 -14.78 -0.77 51.87
CA MET A 273 -14.26 -1.76 52.85
C MET A 273 -13.94 -3.14 52.26
N MET A 274 -12.65 -3.41 52.08
CA MET A 274 -11.89 -4.65 52.36
C MET A 274 -10.41 -4.27 52.10
N GLY A 275 -9.57 -4.04 53.10
CA GLY A 275 -8.92 -5.06 53.95
C GLY A 275 -7.66 -5.54 53.23
N THR A 276 -6.42 -5.42 53.71
CA THR A 276 -5.84 -5.19 55.05
C THR A 276 -4.37 -4.78 54.84
N ASP A 277 -3.87 -3.89 55.70
CA ASP A 277 -2.46 -3.51 55.81
C ASP A 277 -1.53 -4.71 56.07
N ILE A 278 -0.42 -4.78 55.34
CA ILE A 278 0.80 -5.47 55.80
C ILE A 278 1.95 -4.47 55.68
N LEU A 279 2.35 -3.91 56.81
CA LEU A 279 3.63 -3.24 57.02
C LEU A 279 4.79 -4.24 56.81
N PRO A 280 5.92 -3.85 56.19
CA PRO A 280 7.13 -4.63 56.27
C PRO A 280 7.75 -4.44 57.67
N SER A 281 7.83 -5.54 58.41
CA SER A 281 8.63 -5.66 59.63
C SER A 281 10.13 -5.51 59.33
N SER A 282 10.82 -4.82 60.23
CA SER A 282 12.28 -4.71 60.32
C SER A 282 12.96 -6.08 60.36
N PRO A 283 14.22 -6.21 59.90
CA PRO A 283 14.83 -7.51 59.69
C PRO A 283 15.30 -8.13 61.01
N SER A 284 14.85 -9.36 61.27
CA SER A 284 15.49 -10.26 62.23
C SER A 284 16.77 -10.81 61.62
N GLU A 285 17.89 -10.61 62.31
CA GLU A 285 19.15 -11.31 62.07
C GLU A 285 18.94 -12.82 62.22
N SER A 286 18.86 -13.51 61.08
CA SER A 286 19.18 -14.92 60.96
C SER A 286 19.80 -15.10 59.59
N GLY A 287 21.10 -15.43 59.57
CA GLY A 287 21.91 -15.58 58.37
C GLY A 287 21.45 -16.76 57.51
N ASP A 288 20.39 -16.52 56.74
CA ASP A 288 20.17 -17.22 55.49
C ASP A 288 20.99 -16.50 54.42
N ASN A 289 21.83 -17.26 53.74
CA ASN A 289 22.66 -16.81 52.64
C ASN A 289 21.72 -16.40 51.48
N ALA A 290 21.17 -15.19 51.55
CA ALA A 290 20.26 -14.65 50.56
C ALA A 290 21.00 -14.68 49.21
N LEU A 291 20.61 -15.62 48.35
CA LEU A 291 21.17 -15.75 47.02
C LEU A 291 20.73 -14.52 46.23
N VAL A 292 21.60 -13.52 46.20
CA VAL A 292 21.42 -12.30 45.42
C VAL A 292 21.77 -12.61 43.97
N SER A 293 20.79 -12.52 43.07
CA SER A 293 21.01 -12.67 41.63
C SER A 293 21.52 -11.35 41.05
N ILE A 294 22.74 -11.37 40.50
CA ILE A 294 23.38 -10.19 39.90
C ILE A 294 23.68 -10.50 38.44
N SER A 295 23.54 -9.50 37.56
CA SER A 295 23.95 -9.61 36.17
C SER A 295 25.42 -10.01 36.04
N THR A 296 25.72 -10.96 35.16
CA THR A 296 27.09 -11.42 34.89
C THR A 296 27.94 -10.42 34.11
N ARG A 297 27.34 -9.36 33.53
CA ARG A 297 28.06 -8.28 32.83
C ARG A 297 28.02 -6.96 33.59
N PHE A 298 26.90 -6.67 34.24
CA PHE A 298 26.67 -5.41 34.95
C PHE A 298 26.83 -5.63 36.45
N HIS A 299 28.06 -5.94 36.89
CA HIS A 299 28.41 -6.11 38.30
C HIS A 299 29.78 -5.50 38.63
N MET A 300 30.00 -5.13 39.90
CA MET A 300 31.23 -4.47 40.37
C MET A 300 32.54 -5.25 40.14
N GLY A 301 32.47 -6.53 39.77
CA GLY A 301 33.66 -7.32 39.43
C GLY A 301 34.19 -7.03 38.03
N GLU A 302 33.35 -6.46 37.15
CA GLU A 302 33.76 -6.03 35.82
C GLU A 302 34.47 -4.68 35.88
N ARG A 303 35.61 -4.57 35.17
CA ARG A 303 36.46 -3.36 35.22
C ARG A 303 35.71 -2.08 34.87
N ASP A 304 34.83 -2.16 33.88
CA ASP A 304 34.07 -1.01 33.39
C ASP A 304 32.89 -0.63 34.31
N MET A 305 32.63 -1.38 35.39
CA MET A 305 31.48 -1.21 36.30
C MET A 305 31.92 -0.92 37.75
N GLN A 306 33.21 -0.76 38.01
CA GLN A 306 33.75 -0.55 39.37
C GLN A 306 33.35 0.81 39.96
N ASP A 307 33.11 1.79 39.09
CA ASP A 307 32.70 3.15 39.40
C ASP A 307 31.18 3.37 39.25
N ALA A 308 30.39 2.30 39.17
CA ALA A 308 28.93 2.36 39.08
C ALA A 308 28.31 3.13 40.25
N ASP A 309 27.56 4.19 39.94
CA ASP A 309 26.89 5.09 40.90
C ASP A 309 25.40 4.75 41.09
N ILE A 310 24.89 3.78 40.32
CA ILE A 310 23.50 3.34 40.37
C ILE A 310 23.38 1.83 40.21
N VAL A 311 22.43 1.23 40.94
CA VAL A 311 22.03 -0.17 40.81
C VAL A 311 20.58 -0.22 40.37
N LEU A 312 20.31 -0.83 39.21
CA LEU A 312 18.96 -1.09 38.74
C LEU A 312 18.48 -2.43 39.26
N PHE A 313 17.25 -2.48 39.73
CA PHE A 313 16.60 -3.68 40.24
C PHE A 313 15.41 -4.07 39.35
N SER A 314 15.52 -5.22 38.67
CA SER A 314 14.49 -5.73 37.76
C SER A 314 13.29 -6.33 38.50
N THR A 315 12.19 -6.55 37.79
CA THR A 315 10.96 -7.11 38.36
C THR A 315 11.07 -8.57 38.82
N ASP A 316 12.07 -9.30 38.32
CA ASP A 316 12.43 -10.68 38.65
C ASP A 316 13.63 -10.77 39.62
N ASN A 317 13.92 -9.67 40.32
CA ASN A 317 14.88 -9.59 41.42
C ASN A 317 16.36 -9.76 41.03
N VAL A 318 16.75 -9.27 39.85
CA VAL A 318 18.15 -9.24 39.41
C VAL A 318 18.72 -7.83 39.51
N PHE A 319 19.93 -7.72 40.05
CA PHE A 319 20.64 -6.45 40.21
C PHE A 319 21.58 -6.16 39.03
N PHE A 320 21.59 -4.91 38.56
CA PHE A 320 22.43 -4.42 37.47
C PHE A 320 23.15 -3.14 37.88
N TYR A 321 24.47 -3.18 37.96
CA TYR A 321 25.32 -2.02 38.24
C TYR A 321 25.48 -1.18 36.98
N SER A 322 25.29 0.14 37.08
CA SER A 322 25.33 1.05 35.93
C SER A 322 25.72 2.48 36.34
N HIS A 323 25.76 3.39 35.36
CA HIS A 323 26.19 4.78 35.50
C HIS A 323 25.06 5.72 35.10
N ARG A 324 24.64 6.58 36.03
CA ARG A 324 23.61 7.58 35.80
C ARG A 324 23.92 8.45 34.58
N SER A 325 25.17 8.90 34.46
CA SER A 325 25.64 9.72 33.33
C SER A 325 25.52 9.00 31.97
N THR A 326 25.67 7.68 31.96
CA THR A 326 25.54 6.87 30.73
C THR A 326 24.07 6.65 30.38
N LEU A 327 23.23 6.33 31.36
CA LEU A 327 21.78 6.17 31.15
C LEU A 327 21.11 7.48 30.70
N LEU A 328 21.50 8.62 31.27
CA LEU A 328 20.90 9.91 30.93
C LEU A 328 21.34 10.50 29.59
N ARG A 329 22.51 10.10 29.07
CA ARG A 329 23.16 10.73 27.90
C ARG A 329 22.26 10.89 26.68
N GLU A 330 21.53 9.84 26.35
CA GLU A 330 20.68 9.75 25.14
C GLU A 330 19.18 9.62 25.49
N SER A 331 18.82 9.68 26.77
CA SER A 331 17.44 9.58 27.23
C SER A 331 16.79 10.96 27.32
N ALA A 332 15.76 11.20 26.51
CA ALA A 332 15.03 12.46 26.46
C ALA A 332 14.09 12.69 27.66
N ASN A 333 13.83 11.66 28.48
CA ASN A 333 12.86 11.71 29.58
C ASN A 333 13.44 11.24 30.92
N ARG A 334 14.75 11.41 31.12
CA ARG A 334 15.44 11.05 32.37
C ARG A 334 15.24 9.57 32.74
N PHE A 335 15.43 8.70 31.77
CA PHE A 335 15.28 7.24 31.87
C PHE A 335 13.89 6.85 32.39
N GLY A 336 12.84 7.33 31.73
CA GLY A 336 11.44 7.12 32.11
C GLY A 336 11.02 7.87 33.38
N GLY A 337 11.71 8.97 33.73
CA GLY A 337 11.52 9.71 34.98
C GLY A 337 12.06 9.00 36.22
N LEU A 338 12.74 7.86 36.05
CA LEU A 338 13.29 7.08 37.17
C LEU A 338 14.55 7.72 37.77
N LEU A 339 15.22 8.58 37.00
CA LEU A 339 16.48 9.22 37.39
C LEU A 339 16.28 10.74 37.55
N ILE A 340 15.86 11.16 38.74
CA ILE A 340 15.76 12.57 39.10
C ILE A 340 17.18 13.09 39.40
N GLU A 341 17.58 14.18 38.74
CA GLU A 341 18.72 14.99 39.21
C GLU A 341 18.23 15.78 40.42
N SER A 342 18.90 15.67 41.56
CA SER A 342 18.61 16.55 42.69
C SER A 342 18.97 17.97 42.28
N GLU A 343 17.98 18.81 42.01
CA GLU A 343 18.16 20.26 42.04
C GLU A 343 18.53 20.65 43.48
N GLY A 344 19.78 21.08 43.70
CA GLY A 344 20.21 21.73 44.93
C GLY A 344 21.26 20.98 45.76
N MET A 345 22.53 21.17 45.39
CA MET A 345 23.54 21.58 46.36
C MET A 345 24.54 22.46 45.62
N ASP A 346 24.15 23.72 45.40
CA ASP A 346 25.11 24.81 45.47
C ASP A 346 25.62 24.81 46.93
N GLU A 347 26.54 23.90 47.27
CA GLU A 347 27.40 24.14 48.42
C GLU A 347 28.23 25.37 48.06
N GLU A 348 27.83 26.52 48.58
CA GLU A 348 28.77 27.60 48.84
C GLU A 348 29.98 26.98 49.55
N VAL A 349 31.09 26.87 48.80
CA VAL A 349 32.37 26.45 49.35
C VAL A 349 32.81 27.53 50.33
N ASP A 350 32.50 27.30 51.60
CA ASP A 350 33.03 28.08 52.72
C ASP A 350 34.54 27.81 52.84
N VAL A 351 35.34 28.73 52.29
CA VAL A 351 36.82 28.67 52.23
C VAL A 351 37.48 28.81 53.62
N SER A 352 36.71 28.80 54.71
CA SER A 352 37.22 29.00 56.07
C SER A 352 37.39 27.73 56.91
N LYS A 353 37.06 26.53 56.39
CA LYS A 353 37.25 25.26 57.11
C LYS A 353 38.47 24.47 56.61
N PRO A 354 39.32 23.93 57.51
CA PRO A 354 40.47 23.14 57.12
C PRO A 354 40.01 21.80 56.52
N MET A 355 40.66 21.41 55.42
CA MET A 355 40.44 20.17 54.69
C MET A 355 40.85 18.97 55.55
N ASN A 356 39.92 18.48 56.37
CA ASN A 356 40.08 17.27 57.15
C ASN A 356 39.28 16.14 56.52
N GLY A 357 40.00 15.10 56.08
CA GLY A 357 39.40 13.81 55.73
C GLY A 357 39.31 13.59 54.23
N LEU A 358 40.28 12.84 53.71
CA LEU A 358 40.10 12.04 52.51
C LEU A 358 39.00 11.02 52.83
N ASP A 359 37.74 11.34 52.54
CA ASP A 359 36.62 10.42 52.75
C ASP A 359 36.70 9.32 51.68
N LEU A 360 37.26 8.18 52.10
CA LEU A 360 37.41 6.96 51.29
C LEU A 360 36.12 6.12 51.27
N THR A 361 34.97 6.68 51.65
CA THR A 361 33.69 6.03 51.41
C THR A 361 33.22 6.38 50.00
N ALA A 362 33.48 5.48 49.04
CA ALA A 362 32.85 5.59 47.73
C ALA A 362 31.32 5.72 47.93
N PRO A 363 30.66 6.68 47.27
CA PRO A 363 29.22 6.87 47.44
C PRO A 363 28.52 5.54 47.13
N THR A 364 27.75 5.03 48.09
CA THR A 364 27.00 3.79 47.88
C THR A 364 26.06 4.00 46.69
N PRO A 365 26.06 3.10 45.69
CA PRO A 365 25.26 3.29 44.50
C PRO A 365 23.77 3.38 44.86
N THR A 366 23.07 4.32 44.22
CA THR A 366 21.63 4.51 44.46
C THR A 366 20.86 3.32 43.89
N LEU A 367 19.94 2.72 44.65
CA LEU A 367 19.09 1.65 44.15
C LEU A 367 17.86 2.23 43.44
N VAL A 368 17.59 1.80 42.21
CA VAL A 368 16.43 2.22 41.41
C VAL A 368 15.69 0.99 40.88
N VAL A 369 14.41 0.88 41.19
CA VAL A 369 13.56 -0.21 40.68
C VAL A 369 13.08 0.14 39.28
N VAL A 370 13.23 -0.80 38.35
CA VAL A 370 12.79 -0.63 36.95
C VAL A 370 11.66 -1.60 36.62
N PRO A 371 10.65 -1.17 35.84
CA PRO A 371 9.46 -1.99 35.54
C PRO A 371 9.70 -3.00 34.40
N TYR A 372 10.88 -3.62 34.35
CA TYR A 372 11.27 -4.54 33.28
C TYR A 372 11.91 -5.82 33.85
N PRO A 373 11.66 -7.00 33.22
CA PRO A 373 12.38 -8.24 33.54
C PRO A 373 13.88 -8.13 33.23
N ALA A 374 14.69 -8.97 33.88
CA ALA A 374 16.14 -8.97 33.74
C ALA A 374 16.60 -9.14 32.29
N ASP A 375 15.98 -10.04 31.52
CA ASP A 375 16.39 -10.31 30.14
C ASP A 375 16.20 -9.10 29.21
N VAL A 376 15.08 -8.37 29.36
CA VAL A 376 14.78 -7.15 28.59
C VAL A 376 15.75 -6.04 29.00
N LEU A 377 15.92 -5.85 30.31
CA LEU A 377 16.83 -4.84 30.85
C LEU A 377 18.29 -5.10 30.44
N ASN A 378 18.71 -6.37 30.44
CA ASN A 378 20.04 -6.78 30.03
C ASN A 378 20.31 -6.38 28.58
N VAL A 379 19.38 -6.63 27.65
CA VAL A 379 19.51 -6.20 26.25
C VAL A 379 19.59 -4.68 26.14
N ILE A 380 18.71 -3.95 26.84
CA ILE A 380 18.70 -2.48 26.84
C ILE A 380 20.04 -1.90 27.31
N LEU A 381 20.58 -2.40 28.42
CA LEU A 381 21.85 -1.91 28.95
C LEU A 381 23.01 -2.25 28.01
N HIS A 382 23.04 -3.42 27.39
CA HIS A 382 24.05 -3.73 26.37
C HIS A 382 24.01 -2.73 25.20
N LEU A 383 22.82 -2.36 24.73
CA LEU A 383 22.66 -1.38 23.66
C LEU A 383 23.14 0.02 24.08
N ILE A 384 22.76 0.50 25.27
CA ILE A 384 23.15 1.82 25.78
C ILE A 384 24.67 1.90 25.97
N TYR A 385 25.30 0.84 26.47
CA TYR A 385 26.73 0.78 26.72
C TYR A 385 27.55 0.41 25.47
N GLY A 386 26.91 0.07 24.35
CA GLY A 386 27.59 -0.36 23.13
C GLY A 386 28.29 -1.73 23.26
N PHE A 387 27.80 -2.58 24.16
CA PHE A 387 28.29 -3.95 24.30
C PHE A 387 27.58 -4.92 23.34
N PRO A 388 28.26 -5.97 22.85
CA PRO A 388 27.63 -6.94 21.94
C PRO A 388 26.45 -7.65 22.58
N VAL A 389 25.27 -7.53 21.98
CA VAL A 389 24.02 -8.19 22.38
C VAL A 389 23.94 -9.61 21.79
N GLN A 390 24.54 -9.83 20.62
CA GLN A 390 24.35 -11.07 19.87
C GLN A 390 24.82 -12.34 20.61
N ARG A 391 25.76 -12.20 21.56
CA ARG A 391 26.24 -13.32 22.39
C ARG A 391 25.17 -13.90 23.31
N TYR A 392 24.15 -13.12 23.66
CA TYR A 392 23.09 -13.54 24.57
C TYR A 392 21.93 -14.23 23.87
N GLN A 393 21.84 -14.15 22.53
CA GLN A 393 20.78 -14.74 21.72
C GLN A 393 19.38 -14.54 22.33
N PRO A 394 18.97 -13.28 22.58
CA PRO A 394 17.70 -13.01 23.25
C PRO A 394 16.53 -13.64 22.47
N PRO A 395 15.59 -14.31 23.16
CA PRO A 395 14.47 -14.96 22.50
C PRO A 395 13.51 -13.91 21.90
N GLY A 396 12.75 -14.31 20.87
CA GLY A 396 11.79 -13.43 20.18
C GLY A 396 10.87 -12.62 21.13
N PRO A 397 10.22 -13.24 22.14
CA PRO A 397 9.37 -12.52 23.09
C PRO A 397 10.07 -11.41 23.89
N VAL A 398 11.38 -11.55 24.15
CA VAL A 398 12.20 -10.50 24.78
C VAL A 398 12.42 -9.37 23.78
N LEU A 399 12.77 -9.68 22.53
CA LEU A 399 12.99 -8.69 21.48
C LEU A 399 11.75 -7.84 21.17
N HIS A 400 10.53 -8.41 21.26
CA HIS A 400 9.28 -7.65 21.13
C HIS A 400 9.09 -6.58 22.23
N GLN A 401 9.69 -6.78 23.40
CA GLN A 401 9.59 -5.85 24.53
C GLN A 401 10.70 -4.79 24.55
N VAL A 402 11.81 -5.00 23.83
CA VAL A 402 12.96 -4.09 23.82
C VAL A 402 12.64 -2.73 23.21
N LEU A 403 11.98 -2.67 22.04
CA LEU A 403 11.66 -1.38 21.40
C LEU A 403 10.65 -0.54 22.21
N PRO A 404 9.54 -1.10 22.73
CA PRO A 404 8.65 -0.36 23.61
C PRO A 404 9.33 0.12 24.89
N ALA A 405 10.19 -0.71 25.50
CA ALA A 405 10.93 -0.34 26.70
C ALA A 405 11.94 0.79 26.45
N LEU A 406 12.71 0.74 25.37
CA LEU A 406 13.62 1.82 24.98
C LEU A 406 12.87 3.14 24.73
N ALA A 407 11.74 3.09 24.02
CA ALA A 407 10.91 4.27 23.78
C ALA A 407 10.34 4.84 25.09
N ALA A 408 9.84 4.00 25.98
CA ALA A 408 9.33 4.40 27.30
C ALA A 408 10.42 5.00 28.20
N LEU A 409 11.66 4.49 28.09
CA LEU A 409 12.85 5.04 28.73
C LEU A 409 13.43 6.28 28.02
N GLY A 410 12.75 6.80 27.00
CA GLY A 410 13.07 8.07 26.34
C GLY A 410 14.19 8.01 25.30
N TYR A 411 14.57 6.82 24.84
CA TYR A 411 15.61 6.68 23.83
C TYR A 411 15.05 6.80 22.42
N ASN A 412 15.81 7.43 21.53
CA ASN A 412 15.48 7.51 20.12
C ASN A 412 15.76 6.18 19.42
N LEU A 413 14.70 5.43 19.08
CA LEU A 413 14.81 4.12 18.44
C LEU A 413 15.56 4.13 17.12
N HIS A 414 15.53 5.23 16.35
CA HIS A 414 16.26 5.32 15.08
C HIS A 414 17.78 5.29 15.25
N ALA A 415 18.31 5.60 16.45
CA ALA A 415 19.73 5.49 16.74
C ALA A 415 20.16 4.02 16.96
N PHE A 416 19.28 3.20 17.53
CA PHE A 416 19.55 1.81 17.87
C PHE A 416 19.16 0.83 16.75
N VAL A 417 18.19 1.20 15.91
CA VAL A 417 17.64 0.35 14.83
C VAL A 417 18.06 0.91 13.47
N THR A 418 19.36 0.89 13.21
CA THR A 418 19.93 1.25 11.91
C THR A 418 20.22 -0.02 11.09
N PRO A 419 20.22 0.05 9.74
CA PRO A 419 20.72 -1.03 8.92
C PRO A 419 22.13 -1.41 9.39
N HIS A 420 22.36 -2.70 9.64
CA HIS A 420 23.61 -3.28 10.18
C HIS A 420 23.85 -3.17 11.70
N SER A 421 22.98 -2.51 12.46
CA SER A 421 23.04 -2.59 13.93
C SER A 421 22.73 -4.02 14.41
N GLU A 422 23.34 -4.44 15.53
CA GLU A 422 23.09 -5.77 16.11
C GLU A 422 21.62 -5.99 16.43
N LEU A 423 20.94 -4.97 16.99
CA LEU A 423 19.51 -5.04 17.30
C LEU A 423 18.67 -5.24 16.04
N PHE A 424 18.96 -4.53 14.96
CA PHE A 424 18.26 -4.69 13.69
C PHE A 424 18.38 -6.12 13.14
N LEU A 425 19.58 -6.71 13.19
CA LEU A 425 19.81 -8.08 12.74
C LEU A 425 19.07 -9.11 13.61
N LEU A 426 19.09 -8.92 14.93
CA LEU A 426 18.37 -9.78 15.88
C LEU A 426 16.85 -9.70 15.67
N LEU A 427 16.31 -8.51 15.43
CA LEU A 427 14.87 -8.31 15.14
C LEU A 427 14.46 -8.99 13.83
N ILE A 428 15.27 -8.90 12.77
CA ILE A 428 15.03 -9.63 11.51
C ILE A 428 15.08 -11.14 11.74
N GLN A 429 16.04 -11.62 12.51
CA GLN A 429 16.15 -13.06 12.81
C GLN A 429 14.92 -13.56 13.58
N ALA A 430 14.43 -12.79 14.56
CA ALA A 430 13.21 -13.13 15.30
C ALA A 430 11.96 -13.06 14.42
N ALA A 431 11.91 -12.14 13.45
CA ALA A 431 10.80 -12.01 12.51
C ALA A 431 10.55 -13.27 11.68
N ALA A 432 11.57 -14.10 11.45
CA ALA A 432 11.40 -15.37 10.74
C ALA A 432 10.51 -16.38 11.48
N SER A 433 10.39 -16.25 12.81
CA SER A 433 9.52 -17.11 13.63
C SER A 433 8.14 -16.48 13.87
N ASP A 434 8.08 -15.16 14.02
CA ASP A 434 6.84 -14.44 14.30
C ASP A 434 6.75 -13.11 13.50
N PRO A 435 6.41 -13.18 12.20
CA PRO A 435 6.60 -12.06 11.28
C PRO A 435 5.57 -10.93 11.44
N LEU A 436 4.30 -11.24 11.69
CA LEU A 436 3.23 -10.24 11.77
C LEU A 436 3.37 -9.31 12.98
N PRO A 437 3.61 -9.82 14.21
CA PRO A 437 3.86 -8.96 15.37
C PRO A 437 5.13 -8.14 15.24
N MET A 438 6.19 -8.69 14.59
CA MET A 438 7.42 -7.93 14.39
C MET A 438 7.22 -6.81 13.35
N TYR A 439 6.45 -7.08 12.30
CA TYR A 439 6.06 -6.05 11.33
C TYR A 439 5.21 -4.95 11.98
N ALA A 440 4.23 -5.33 12.80
CA ALA A 440 3.40 -4.39 13.55
C ALA A 440 4.23 -3.52 14.51
N LEU A 441 5.21 -4.12 15.19
CA LEU A 441 6.12 -3.41 16.07
C LEU A 441 6.98 -2.40 15.30
N ALA A 442 7.52 -2.77 14.14
CA ALA A 442 8.27 -1.85 13.29
C ALA A 442 7.39 -0.69 12.80
N ALA A 443 6.15 -0.98 12.41
CA ALA A 443 5.18 -0.01 11.94
C ALA A 443 4.75 0.98 13.03
N GLN A 444 4.49 0.50 14.26
CA GLN A 444 4.10 1.32 15.41
C GLN A 444 5.08 2.47 15.66
N TYR A 445 6.38 2.20 15.53
CA TYR A 445 7.45 3.18 15.74
C TYR A 445 7.97 3.79 14.44
N SER A 446 7.27 3.60 13.30
CA SER A 446 7.64 4.13 11.98
C SER A 446 9.08 3.77 11.56
N LEU A 447 9.53 2.56 11.90
CA LEU A 447 10.86 2.04 11.58
C LEU A 447 10.86 1.46 10.15
N GLU A 448 10.85 2.33 9.15
CA GLU A 448 10.65 1.98 7.74
C GLU A 448 11.59 0.87 7.24
N GLN A 449 12.89 0.97 7.51
CA GLN A 449 13.87 -0.01 7.04
C GLN A 449 13.61 -1.40 7.66
N LEU A 450 13.22 -1.43 8.94
CA LEU A 450 12.89 -2.70 9.60
C LEU A 450 11.59 -3.28 9.04
N ALA A 451 10.56 -2.46 8.85
CA ALA A 451 9.29 -2.89 8.25
C ALA A 451 9.50 -3.47 6.83
N VAL A 452 10.32 -2.82 6.01
CA VAL A 452 10.71 -3.32 4.68
C VAL A 452 11.43 -4.65 4.77
N SER A 453 12.43 -4.79 5.67
CA SER A 453 13.18 -6.04 5.83
C SER A 453 12.37 -7.20 6.43
N VAL A 454 11.36 -6.90 7.26
CA VAL A 454 10.47 -7.90 7.86
C VAL A 454 9.37 -8.35 6.88
N SER A 455 8.94 -7.48 5.97
CA SER A 455 7.81 -7.76 5.07
C SER A 455 7.89 -9.04 4.21
N PRO A 456 9.06 -9.55 3.77
CA PRO A 456 9.11 -10.82 3.06
C PRO A 456 8.69 -12.02 3.91
N PHE A 457 8.95 -11.99 5.22
CA PHE A 457 8.62 -13.10 6.12
C PHE A 457 7.11 -13.21 6.33
N THR A 458 6.37 -12.09 6.24
CA THR A 458 4.91 -12.09 6.39
C THR A 458 4.21 -12.86 5.26
N LEU A 459 4.85 -13.00 4.09
CA LEU A 459 4.30 -13.68 2.91
C LEU A 459 3.97 -15.16 3.15
N SER A 460 4.58 -15.76 4.16
CA SER A 460 4.30 -17.14 4.60
C SER A 460 3.00 -17.28 5.41
N GLY A 461 2.49 -16.18 5.96
CA GLY A 461 1.25 -16.13 6.73
C GLY A 461 0.04 -15.69 5.91
N THR A 462 -1.15 -15.85 6.48
CA THR A 462 -2.40 -15.42 5.83
C THR A 462 -2.82 -14.05 6.34
N LEU A 463 -3.35 -13.19 5.46
CA LEU A 463 -3.88 -11.88 5.88
C LEU A 463 -5.04 -11.99 6.89
N SER A 464 -5.73 -13.14 6.94
CA SER A 464 -6.76 -13.42 7.95
C SER A 464 -6.22 -13.54 9.36
N ASP A 465 -4.91 -13.77 9.52
CA ASP A 465 -4.27 -13.95 10.83
C ASP A 465 -3.97 -12.59 11.50
N ILE A 466 -4.23 -11.47 10.79
CA ILE A 466 -4.10 -10.12 11.33
C ILE A 466 -5.30 -9.84 12.24
N THR A 467 -5.03 -9.76 13.55
CA THR A 467 -6.02 -9.38 14.55
C THR A 467 -6.26 -7.86 14.55
N ASP A 468 -7.36 -7.43 15.16
CA ASP A 468 -7.69 -6.00 15.30
C ASP A 468 -6.60 -5.24 16.06
N GLU A 469 -5.97 -5.87 17.06
CA GLU A 469 -4.86 -5.30 17.83
C GLU A 469 -3.64 -5.06 16.93
N LEU A 470 -3.29 -6.05 16.09
CA LEU A 470 -2.18 -5.92 15.14
C LEU A 470 -2.47 -4.85 14.08
N ALA A 471 -3.71 -4.79 13.58
CA ALA A 471 -4.14 -3.76 12.63
C ALA A 471 -4.04 -2.35 13.22
N GLN A 472 -4.47 -2.18 14.49
CA GLN A 472 -4.35 -0.93 15.21
C GLN A 472 -2.87 -0.55 15.45
N GLN A 473 -2.04 -1.52 15.83
CA GLN A 473 -0.62 -1.30 16.08
C GLN A 473 0.14 -0.92 14.80
N MET A 474 -0.18 -1.54 13.66
CA MET A 474 0.41 -1.20 12.36
C MET A 474 0.03 0.21 11.89
N GLY A 475 -1.21 0.63 12.18
CA GLY A 475 -1.79 1.84 11.61
C GLY A 475 -2.09 1.72 10.10
N PRO A 476 -2.84 2.67 9.55
CA PRO A 476 -3.43 2.55 8.21
C PRO A 476 -2.41 2.47 7.07
N ILE A 477 -1.25 3.13 7.21
CA ILE A 477 -0.23 3.20 6.15
C ILE A 477 0.46 1.85 5.98
N TYR A 478 0.98 1.27 7.07
CA TYR A 478 1.68 -0.01 7.02
C TYR A 478 0.72 -1.17 6.78
N LEU A 479 -0.48 -1.13 7.37
CA LEU A 479 -1.52 -2.11 7.09
C LEU A 479 -1.87 -2.13 5.59
N LYS A 480 -2.11 -0.96 4.98
CA LYS A 480 -2.34 -0.84 3.53
C LYS A 480 -1.18 -1.46 2.75
N ARG A 481 0.07 -1.08 3.05
CA ARG A 481 1.25 -1.58 2.34
C ARG A 481 1.39 -3.11 2.42
N LEU A 482 1.15 -3.69 3.59
CA LEU A 482 1.17 -5.14 3.79
C LEU A 482 0.11 -5.84 2.94
N PHE A 483 -1.12 -5.33 2.93
CA PHE A 483 -2.20 -5.86 2.09
C PHE A 483 -1.84 -5.77 0.60
N PHE A 484 -1.32 -4.63 0.13
CA PHE A 484 -0.89 -4.47 -1.27
C PHE A 484 0.25 -5.41 -1.67
N LEU A 485 1.18 -5.71 -0.74
CA LEU A 485 2.22 -6.71 -0.97
C LEU A 485 1.62 -8.11 -1.18
N HIS A 486 0.78 -8.58 -0.25
CA HIS A 486 0.16 -9.91 -0.35
C HIS A 486 -0.77 -10.05 -1.56
N LEU A 487 -1.64 -9.06 -1.78
CA LEU A 487 -2.58 -9.05 -2.92
C LEU A 487 -1.83 -8.93 -4.25
N GLY A 488 -0.84 -8.03 -4.33
CA GLY A 488 -0.04 -7.83 -5.53
C GLY A 488 0.74 -9.08 -5.94
N ARG A 489 1.29 -9.83 -4.98
CA ARG A 489 1.94 -11.12 -5.25
C ARG A 489 0.94 -12.18 -5.70
N THR A 490 -0.22 -12.25 -5.07
CA THR A 490 -1.29 -13.19 -5.46
C THR A 490 -1.76 -12.93 -6.90
N ASP A 491 -1.95 -11.67 -7.28
CA ASP A 491 -2.38 -11.29 -8.63
C ASP A 491 -1.26 -11.46 -9.66
N ALA A 492 0.01 -11.25 -9.29
CA ALA A 492 1.15 -11.60 -10.14
C ALA A 492 1.23 -13.11 -10.39
N LEU A 493 1.02 -13.94 -9.36
CA LEU A 493 1.01 -15.40 -9.48
C LEU A 493 -0.08 -15.87 -10.44
N LYS A 494 -1.31 -15.37 -10.28
CA LYS A 494 -2.44 -15.69 -11.17
C LYS A 494 -2.13 -15.34 -12.63
N ARG A 495 -1.59 -14.14 -12.89
CA ARG A 495 -1.19 -13.72 -14.25
C ARG A 495 -0.11 -14.60 -14.83
N LEU A 496 0.87 -14.99 -14.01
CA LEU A 496 1.97 -15.86 -14.43
C LEU A 496 1.52 -17.30 -14.68
N LEU A 497 0.43 -17.78 -14.07
CA LEU A 497 -0.10 -19.14 -14.28
C LEU A 497 -1.07 -19.23 -15.46
N LEU A 498 -1.76 -18.14 -15.80
CA LEU A 498 -2.88 -18.14 -16.76
C LEU A 498 -2.54 -18.60 -18.19
N PRO A 499 -1.42 -18.20 -18.81
CA PRO A 499 -1.06 -18.69 -20.15
C PRO A 499 -0.66 -20.17 -20.15
N PRO A 500 -1.25 -21.04 -20.98
CA PRO A 500 -0.80 -22.42 -21.15
C PRO A 500 0.52 -22.50 -21.95
N PRO A 501 1.17 -23.69 -22.02
CA PRO A 501 2.28 -23.92 -22.94
C PRO A 501 1.88 -23.65 -24.39
N SER A 502 2.79 -23.09 -25.18
CA SER A 502 2.55 -22.72 -26.57
C SER A 502 2.25 -23.95 -27.44
N PRO A 503 1.20 -23.92 -28.28
CA PRO A 503 0.90 -24.99 -29.22
C PRO A 503 1.95 -25.05 -30.35
N HIS A 504 2.00 -26.17 -31.06
CA HIS A 504 2.87 -26.34 -32.23
C HIS A 504 2.10 -26.97 -33.41
N PRO A 505 2.57 -26.83 -34.67
CA PRO A 505 1.95 -27.49 -35.81
C PRO A 505 1.85 -29.02 -35.62
N PRO A 506 0.79 -29.68 -36.12
CA PRO A 506 0.66 -31.14 -36.01
C PRO A 506 1.86 -31.85 -36.63
N THR A 507 2.44 -32.81 -35.91
CA THR A 507 3.57 -33.60 -36.41
C THR A 507 3.08 -34.74 -37.28
N ALA A 508 3.79 -34.99 -38.39
CA ALA A 508 3.50 -36.12 -39.26
C ALA A 508 3.74 -37.44 -38.50
N GLY A 509 2.71 -38.31 -38.43
CA GLY A 509 2.78 -39.58 -37.70
C GLY A 509 1.77 -39.78 -36.55
N PHE A 510 0.76 -38.90 -36.40
CA PHE A 510 -0.31 -39.00 -35.37
C PHE A 510 0.17 -38.89 -33.90
N GLU A 511 1.40 -38.44 -33.64
CA GLU A 511 1.90 -38.37 -32.26
C GLU A 511 1.33 -37.22 -31.42
N CYS A 512 0.84 -36.15 -32.05
CA CYS A 512 0.26 -34.99 -31.37
C CYS A 512 -0.67 -34.20 -32.31
N ASP A 513 -1.97 -34.35 -32.11
CA ASP A 513 -3.01 -33.59 -32.80
C ASP A 513 -3.53 -32.40 -31.96
N LEU A 514 -4.48 -31.64 -32.51
CA LEU A 514 -5.09 -30.50 -31.84
C LEU A 514 -5.80 -30.88 -30.53
N ASP A 515 -6.34 -32.10 -30.43
CA ASP A 515 -7.07 -32.54 -29.25
C ASP A 515 -6.11 -32.96 -28.13
N ALA A 516 -4.97 -33.57 -28.45
CA ALA A 516 -3.87 -33.80 -27.52
C ALA A 516 -3.32 -32.48 -26.95
N GLN A 517 -3.16 -31.44 -27.78
CA GLN A 517 -2.71 -30.12 -27.33
C GLN A 517 -3.75 -29.43 -26.43
N LYS A 518 -5.04 -29.55 -26.72
CA LYS A 518 -6.12 -29.07 -25.83
C LYS A 518 -6.13 -29.83 -24.50
N ALA A 519 -5.86 -31.14 -24.50
CA ALA A 519 -5.76 -31.93 -23.28
C ALA A 519 -4.61 -31.46 -22.38
N LEU A 520 -3.45 -31.12 -22.97
CA LEU A 520 -2.33 -30.51 -22.25
C LEU A 520 -2.70 -29.15 -21.65
N ALA A 521 -3.37 -28.28 -22.41
CA ALA A 521 -3.83 -26.99 -21.90
C ALA A 521 -4.79 -27.14 -20.70
N ARG A 522 -5.67 -28.16 -20.72
CA ARG A 522 -6.56 -28.48 -19.59
C ARG A 522 -5.79 -29.02 -18.38
N ALA A 523 -4.81 -29.91 -18.61
CA ALA A 523 -3.95 -30.44 -17.54
C ALA A 523 -3.12 -29.32 -16.88
N TRP A 524 -2.60 -28.38 -17.68
CA TRP A 524 -1.94 -27.18 -17.19
C TRP A 524 -2.87 -26.34 -16.31
N ALA A 525 -4.09 -26.05 -16.79
CA ALA A 525 -5.06 -25.27 -16.02
C ALA A 525 -5.41 -25.93 -14.68
N LEU A 526 -5.57 -27.27 -14.65
CA LEU A 526 -5.84 -28.01 -13.41
C LEU A 526 -4.66 -27.94 -12.43
N ALA A 527 -3.43 -28.09 -12.91
CA ALA A 527 -2.25 -28.00 -12.05
C ALA A 527 -2.01 -26.59 -11.53
N CYS A 528 -2.30 -25.57 -12.35
CA CYS A 528 -2.29 -24.18 -11.91
C CYS A 528 -3.33 -23.91 -10.82
N ALA A 529 -4.53 -24.48 -10.94
CA ALA A 529 -5.55 -24.39 -9.90
C ALA A 529 -5.08 -25.02 -8.58
N TYR A 530 -4.39 -26.17 -8.65
CA TYR A 530 -3.84 -26.85 -7.49
C TYR A 530 -2.76 -26.01 -6.78
N VAL A 531 -1.85 -25.40 -7.53
CA VAL A 531 -0.82 -24.47 -7.03
C VAL A 531 -1.44 -23.27 -6.29
N VAL A 532 -2.51 -22.70 -6.84
CA VAL A 532 -3.23 -21.58 -6.21
C VAL A 532 -3.93 -22.01 -4.92
N VAL A 533 -4.50 -23.22 -4.89
CA VAL A 533 -5.22 -23.76 -3.73
C VAL A 533 -4.28 -24.16 -2.59
N GLU A 534 -3.13 -24.78 -2.89
CA GLU A 534 -2.16 -25.16 -1.85
C GLU A 534 -1.39 -23.96 -1.28
N GLY A 535 -1.43 -22.79 -1.94
CA GLY A 535 -0.81 -21.56 -1.42
C GLY A 535 0.71 -21.64 -1.27
N ARG A 536 1.38 -22.56 -1.99
CA ARG A 536 2.84 -22.78 -1.92
C ARG A 536 3.55 -22.50 -3.25
N PRO A 537 3.61 -21.23 -3.68
CA PRO A 537 4.25 -20.85 -4.94
C PRO A 537 5.79 -20.96 -4.90
N ASP A 538 6.39 -21.28 -3.77
CA ASP A 538 7.85 -21.44 -3.68
C ASP A 538 8.34 -22.75 -4.33
N SER A 539 7.43 -23.66 -4.66
CA SER A 539 7.73 -24.95 -5.30
C SER A 539 7.07 -25.13 -6.68
N LEU A 540 6.87 -24.04 -7.42
CA LEU A 540 6.19 -24.06 -8.73
C LEU A 540 6.78 -25.08 -9.70
N ALA A 541 8.11 -25.21 -9.75
CA ALA A 541 8.78 -26.19 -10.57
C ALA A 541 8.42 -27.63 -10.15
N ALA A 542 8.42 -27.93 -8.84
CA ALA A 542 8.13 -29.28 -8.35
C ALA A 542 6.67 -29.69 -8.63
N SER A 543 5.73 -28.74 -8.58
CA SER A 543 4.32 -28.99 -8.86
C SER A 543 4.02 -29.18 -10.35
N LEU A 544 4.78 -28.52 -11.25
CA LEU A 544 4.44 -28.45 -12.68
C LEU A 544 5.33 -29.33 -13.57
N VAL A 545 6.58 -29.60 -13.18
CA VAL A 545 7.50 -30.47 -13.94
C VAL A 545 6.97 -31.90 -14.13
N PRO A 546 6.30 -32.55 -13.14
CA PRO A 546 5.75 -33.90 -13.33
C PRO A 546 4.73 -34.04 -14.48
N LEU A 547 4.15 -32.94 -14.97
CA LEU A 547 3.27 -32.97 -16.13
C LEU A 547 4.02 -33.27 -17.43
N SER A 548 5.32 -32.93 -17.50
CA SER A 548 6.13 -33.14 -18.71
C SER A 548 6.52 -34.60 -18.92
N THR A 549 6.58 -35.40 -17.85
CA THR A 549 6.95 -36.82 -17.88
C THR A 549 5.87 -37.69 -18.54
N HIS A 550 4.62 -37.22 -18.54
CA HIS A 550 3.47 -37.91 -19.12
C HIS A 550 3.27 -37.59 -20.62
N LEU A 551 4.07 -36.66 -21.17
CA LEU A 551 3.97 -36.23 -22.57
C LEU A 551 4.85 -37.11 -23.48
N ARG A 552 4.22 -37.76 -24.47
CA ARG A 552 4.91 -38.55 -25.50
C ARG A 552 5.53 -37.68 -26.61
N CYS A 553 4.89 -36.55 -26.94
CA CYS A 553 5.39 -35.61 -27.93
C CYS A 553 6.56 -34.77 -27.38
N THR A 554 7.70 -34.80 -28.07
CA THR A 554 8.92 -34.07 -27.68
C THR A 554 8.76 -32.55 -27.77
N LEU A 555 7.96 -32.05 -28.72
CA LEU A 555 7.68 -30.62 -28.87
C LEU A 555 6.79 -30.09 -27.75
N CYS A 556 5.74 -30.83 -27.35
CA CYS A 556 4.94 -30.49 -26.17
C CYS A 556 5.78 -30.47 -24.89
N ARG A 557 6.72 -31.42 -24.73
CA ARG A 557 7.61 -31.47 -23.56
C ARG A 557 8.50 -30.25 -23.48
N ARG A 558 9.14 -29.85 -24.58
CA ARG A 558 9.98 -28.65 -24.66
C ARG A 558 9.16 -27.38 -24.38
N SER A 559 7.99 -27.24 -25.00
CA SER A 559 7.09 -26.10 -24.77
C SER A 559 6.67 -26.00 -23.30
N MET A 560 6.41 -27.14 -22.66
CA MET A 560 6.08 -27.20 -21.24
C MET A 560 7.26 -26.78 -20.34
N GLU A 561 8.47 -27.27 -20.63
CA GLU A 561 9.69 -26.90 -19.89
C GLU A 561 10.02 -25.41 -20.03
N GLU A 562 9.98 -24.87 -21.26
CA GLU A 562 10.15 -23.43 -21.52
C GLU A 562 9.10 -22.60 -20.77
N ARG A 563 7.86 -23.08 -20.73
CA ARG A 563 6.78 -22.41 -20.03
C ARG A 563 6.98 -22.39 -18.52
N VAL A 564 7.39 -23.51 -17.92
CA VAL A 564 7.72 -23.61 -16.49
C VAL A 564 8.91 -22.73 -16.16
N ASN A 565 9.96 -22.71 -16.98
CA ASN A 565 11.12 -21.83 -16.77
C ASN A 565 10.73 -20.35 -16.82
N THR A 566 9.91 -19.95 -17.80
CA THR A 566 9.38 -18.59 -17.91
C THR A 566 8.55 -18.22 -16.68
N LEU A 567 7.75 -19.17 -16.18
CA LEU A 567 6.93 -18.99 -15.00
C LEU A 567 7.76 -18.81 -13.73
N VAL A 568 8.77 -19.66 -13.50
CA VAL A 568 9.65 -19.58 -12.32
C VAL A 568 10.46 -18.29 -12.35
N SER A 569 11.03 -17.93 -13.50
CA SER A 569 11.76 -16.68 -13.68
C SER A 569 10.86 -15.47 -13.42
N GLY A 570 9.64 -15.49 -13.98
CA GLY A 570 8.64 -14.44 -13.74
C GLY A 570 8.23 -14.33 -12.27
N TRP A 571 8.07 -15.46 -11.56
CA TRP A 571 7.72 -15.47 -10.14
C TRP A 571 8.83 -14.91 -9.25
N ASN A 572 10.08 -15.27 -9.54
CA ASN A 572 11.25 -14.76 -8.82
C ASN A 572 11.45 -13.25 -9.01
N ALA A 573 10.94 -12.68 -10.12
CA ALA A 573 10.99 -11.24 -10.38
C ALA A 573 9.87 -10.45 -9.68
N VAL A 574 8.87 -11.11 -9.07
CA VAL A 574 7.77 -10.42 -8.37
C VAL A 574 8.27 -9.84 -7.05
N LYS A 575 7.99 -8.56 -6.82
CA LYS A 575 8.31 -7.83 -5.58
C LYS A 575 7.89 -8.62 -4.34
N CYS A 576 8.81 -8.78 -3.38
CA CYS A 576 8.60 -9.52 -2.12
C CYS A 576 8.61 -8.63 -0.87
N THR A 577 8.79 -7.32 -1.03
CA THR A 577 8.81 -6.33 0.04
C THR A 577 7.73 -5.26 -0.17
N ILE A 578 7.33 -4.58 0.91
CA ILE A 578 6.38 -3.45 0.85
C ILE A 578 6.86 -2.28 0.02
#